data_AF-A0A7C2YD28-F1
#
_entry.id   AF-A0A7C2YD28-F1
#
_cell.length_a   1.000
_cell.length_b   1.000
_cell.length_c   1.000
_cell.angle_alpha   90.00
_cell.angle_beta   90.00
_cell.angle_gamma   90.00
#
_symmetry.space_group_name_H-M   'P 1'
#
loop_
_entity.id
_entity.type
_entity.pdbx_description
1 polymer ?
#
loop_
_entity_poly.entity_id
_entity_poly.type
_entity_poly.pdbx_seq_one_letter_code
_entity_poly.pdbx_strand_id
1 'polypeptide(L)' 'MTEKMKAAFIFIAPRADSDKDRAVVSTPSVELEVYGVGSYGEAVELAKRLVERGISVIELCGGFGNRGAALVSEAV' A
#
# COMPACT_ATOMS: atom_id res chain seq x y z
N MET A 1 16.34 18.99 8.87
CA MET A 1 16.16 17.53 8.80
C MET A 1 15.18 17.27 7.69
N THR A 2 15.60 16.65 6.60
CA THR A 2 14.73 16.32 5.48
C THR A 2 13.70 15.31 5.98
N GLU A 3 12.41 15.63 5.91
CA GLU A 3 11.37 14.65 6.23
C GLU A 3 11.52 13.45 5.30
N LYS A 4 11.48 12.26 5.89
CA LYS A 4 11.63 10.99 5.19
C LYS A 4 10.34 10.73 4.40
N MET A 5 10.46 10.44 3.10
CA MET A 5 9.30 10.13 2.25
C MET A 5 8.59 8.91 2.80
N LYS A 6 7.27 8.99 2.99
CA LYS A 6 6.45 7.85 3.41
C LYS A 6 5.74 7.24 2.20
N ALA A 7 5.98 5.96 1.97
CA ALA A 7 5.43 5.19 0.87
C ALA A 7 4.83 3.89 1.38
N ALA A 8 3.87 3.35 0.64
CA ALA A 8 3.35 2.01 0.86
C ALA A 8 3.50 1.15 -0.39
N PHE A 9 3.89 -0.11 -0.20
CA PHE A 9 3.86 -1.14 -1.22
C PHE A 9 2.78 -2.17 -0.86
N ILE A 10 1.79 -2.32 -1.73
CA ILE A 10 0.69 -3.26 -1.52
C ILE A 10 0.81 -4.39 -2.53
N PHE A 11 0.86 -5.64 -2.04
CA PHE A 11 0.85 -6.83 -2.88
C PHE A 11 -0.39 -7.66 -2.65
N ILE A 12 -0.92 -8.26 -3.72
CA ILE A 12 -2.07 -9.16 -3.63
C ILE A 12 -1.62 -10.61 -3.52
N ALA A 13 -2.14 -11.32 -2.53
CA ALA A 13 -1.93 -12.75 -2.36
C ALA A 13 -3.19 -13.40 -1.75
N PRO A 14 -3.65 -14.56 -2.24
CA PRO A 14 -4.82 -15.22 -1.67
C PRO A 14 -4.67 -15.44 -0.16
N ARG A 15 -5.70 -15.03 0.61
CA ARG A 15 -5.77 -15.15 2.09
C ARG A 15 -4.79 -14.26 2.87
N ALA A 16 -4.08 -13.34 2.22
CA ALA A 16 -3.36 -12.31 2.95
C ALA A 16 -4.34 -11.38 3.68
N ASP A 17 -3.85 -10.78 4.75
CA ASP A 17 -4.61 -9.90 5.65
C ASP A 17 -3.73 -8.68 5.98
N SER A 18 -4.18 -7.50 5.58
CA SER A 18 -3.42 -6.24 5.72
C SER A 18 -3.08 -5.85 7.15
N ASP A 19 -3.82 -6.35 8.15
CA ASP A 19 -3.53 -6.08 9.55
C ASP A 19 -2.45 -7.04 10.10
N LYS A 20 -2.30 -8.23 9.51
CA LYS A 20 -1.34 -9.26 9.93
C LYS A 20 -0.08 -9.32 9.08
N ASP A 21 -0.26 -9.33 7.76
CA ASP A 21 0.78 -9.54 6.76
C ASP A 21 1.39 -8.22 6.34
N ARG A 22 2.16 -7.62 7.25
CA ARG A 22 2.79 -6.31 7.02
C ARG A 22 4.23 -6.23 7.55
N ALA A 23 5.01 -5.36 6.93
CA ALA A 23 6.38 -5.06 7.33
C ALA A 23 6.71 -3.59 7.08
N VAL A 24 7.78 -3.09 7.71
CA VAL A 24 8.29 -1.73 7.46
C VAL A 24 9.76 -1.82 7.11
N VAL A 25 10.15 -1.18 6.00
CA VAL A 25 11.53 -0.99 5.59
C VAL A 25 11.89 0.48 5.74
N SER A 26 12.95 0.76 6.49
CA SER A 26 13.35 2.12 6.87
C SER A 26 14.76 2.42 6.35
N THR A 27 14.88 3.46 5.52
CA THR A 27 16.16 4.01 5.05
C THR A 27 16.30 5.47 5.48
N PRO A 28 17.45 6.15 5.26
CA PRO A 28 17.54 7.58 5.53
C PRO A 28 16.55 8.45 4.73
N SER A 29 16.13 7.99 3.53
CA SER A 29 15.32 8.80 2.60
C SER A 29 13.85 8.38 2.53
N VAL A 30 13.54 7.09 2.77
CA VAL A 30 12.21 6.51 2.55
C VAL A 30 11.80 5.55 3.66
N GLU A 31 10.55 5.66 4.10
CA GLU A 31 9.84 4.72 4.95
C GLU A 31 8.84 3.98 4.09
N LEU A 32 9.11 2.71 3.81
CA LEU A 32 8.25 1.87 2.99
C LEU A 32 7.47 0.92 3.88
N GLU A 33 6.16 1.11 3.95
CA GLU A 33 5.26 0.17 4.60
C GLU A 33 4.78 -0.87 3.58
N VAL A 34 5.00 -2.15 3.85
CA VAL A 34 4.65 -3.25 2.95
C VAL A 34 3.42 -3.96 3.50
N TYR A 35 2.42 -4.20 2.66
CA TYR A 35 1.15 -4.82 3.03
C TYR A 35 0.73 -5.93 2.05
N GLY A 36 0.38 -7.09 2.58
CA GLY A 36 -0.34 -8.12 1.86
C GLY A 36 -1.85 -7.92 1.96
N VAL A 37 -2.56 -8.06 0.84
CA VAL A 37 -4.04 -7.99 0.81
C VAL A 37 -4.62 -9.21 0.10
N GLY A 38 -5.76 -9.69 0.60
CA GLY A 38 -6.47 -10.83 0.05
C GLY A 38 -7.40 -10.47 -1.12
N SER A 39 -7.71 -9.18 -1.32
CA SER A 39 -8.61 -8.72 -2.37
C SER A 39 -8.37 -7.27 -2.79
N TYR A 40 -8.89 -6.87 -3.95
CA TYR A 40 -8.86 -5.46 -4.38
C TYR A 40 -9.71 -4.55 -3.48
N GLY A 41 -10.83 -5.04 -2.93
CA GLY A 41 -11.64 -4.25 -2.00
C GLY A 41 -10.88 -3.91 -0.72
N GLU A 42 -10.17 -4.90 -0.17
CA GLU A 42 -9.28 -4.67 0.96
C GLU A 42 -8.16 -3.69 0.61
N ALA A 43 -7.56 -3.80 -0.58
CA ALA A 43 -6.55 -2.86 -1.06
C ALA A 43 -7.06 -1.41 -1.13
N VAL A 44 -8.28 -1.21 -1.62
CA VAL A 44 -8.93 0.10 -1.71
C VAL A 44 -9.12 0.70 -0.32
N GLU A 45 -9.67 -0.08 0.61
CA GLU A 45 -9.89 0.40 1.98
C GLU A 45 -8.57 0.66 2.72
N LEU A 46 -7.55 -0.16 2.49
CA LEU A 46 -6.21 0.07 3.02
C LEU A 46 -5.60 1.35 2.44
N ALA A 47 -5.68 1.57 1.12
CA ALA A 47 -5.12 2.73 0.44
C ALA A 47 -5.67 4.05 1.01
N LYS A 48 -7.00 4.15 1.19
CA LYS A 48 -7.63 5.31 1.83
C LYS A 48 -7.08 5.58 3.22
N ARG A 49 -7.01 4.54 4.08
CA ARG A 49 -6.46 4.66 5.44
C ARG A 49 -4.99 5.09 5.44
N LEU A 50 -4.20 4.64 4.47
CA LEU A 50 -2.79 4.99 4.35
C LEU A 50 -2.62 6.46 3.95
N VAL A 51 -3.43 6.98 3.02
CA VAL A 51 -3.44 8.40 2.66
C VAL A 51 -3.83 9.27 3.84
N GLU A 52 -4.86 8.89 4.60
CA GLU A 52 -5.25 9.59 5.84
C GLU A 52 -4.12 9.62 6.89
N ARG A 53 -3.26 8.60 6.91
CA ARG A 53 -2.06 8.51 7.77
C ARG A 53 -0.87 9.31 7.24
N GLY A 54 -0.98 9.94 6.07
CA GLY A 54 0.07 10.74 5.45
C GLY A 54 1.07 9.95 4.60
N ILE A 55 0.71 8.74 4.12
CA ILE A 55 1.46 8.07 3.06
C ILE A 55 1.24 8.85 1.75
N SER A 56 2.32 9.33 1.14
CA SER A 56 2.27 10.14 -0.08
C SER A 56 2.41 9.33 -1.38
N VAL A 57 2.84 8.08 -1.29
CA VAL A 57 3.10 7.22 -2.46
C VAL A 57 2.51 5.83 -2.21
N ILE A 58 1.70 5.34 -3.15
CA ILE A 58 1.17 3.98 -3.13
C ILE A 58 1.72 3.24 -4.36
N GLU A 59 2.55 2.23 -4.10
CA GLU A 59 3.06 1.29 -5.10
C GLU A 59 2.24 0.00 -5.02
N LEU A 60 1.82 -0.52 -6.18
CA LEU A 60 1.06 -1.75 -6.29
C LEU A 60 1.90 -2.82 -6.99
N CYS A 61 1.94 -4.02 -6.44
CA CYS A 61 2.60 -5.14 -7.12
C CYS A 61 1.89 -5.45 -8.44
N GLY A 62 2.62 -6.02 -9.41
CA GLY A 62 2.07 -6.33 -10.74
C GLY A 62 0.84 -7.25 -10.75
N GLY A 63 0.58 -8.00 -9.66
CA GLY A 63 -0.59 -8.86 -9.50
C GLY A 63 -1.93 -8.10 -9.46
N PHE A 64 -1.92 -6.79 -9.25
CA PHE A 64 -3.12 -5.96 -9.33
C PHE A 64 -3.68 -5.85 -10.77
N GLY A 65 -2.80 -5.95 -11.78
CA GLY A 65 -3.17 -5.67 -13.17
C GLY A 65 -3.83 -4.30 -13.37
N ASN A 66 -4.39 -4.08 -14.56
CA ASN A 66 -4.99 -2.78 -14.91
C ASN A 66 -6.22 -2.46 -14.05
N ARG A 67 -7.08 -3.47 -13.80
CA ARG A 67 -8.32 -3.27 -13.04
C ARG A 67 -8.07 -2.97 -11.57
N GLY A 68 -7.18 -3.73 -10.91
CA GLY A 68 -6.85 -3.50 -9.52
C GLY A 68 -6.17 -2.14 -9.33
N ALA A 69 -5.25 -1.78 -10.22
CA ALA A 69 -4.61 -0.48 -10.19
C ALA A 69 -5.60 0.69 -10.38
N ALA A 70 -6.53 0.57 -11.33
CA ALA A 70 -7.57 1.59 -11.54
C ALA A 70 -8.46 1.76 -10.31
N LEU A 71 -8.93 0.66 -9.70
CA LEU A 71 -9.78 0.72 -8.50
C LEU A 71 -9.11 1.42 -7.32
N VAL A 72 -7.81 1.15 -7.09
CA VAL A 72 -7.06 1.83 -6.04
C VAL A 72 -6.86 3.30 -6.41
N SER A 73 -6.47 3.60 -7.64
CA SER A 73 -6.22 4.98 -8.11
C SER A 73 -7.48 5.86 -8.13
N GLU A 74 -8.67 5.30 -8.34
CA GLU A 74 -9.93 6.05 -8.28
C GLU A 74 -10.34 6.37 -6.83
N ALA A 75 -9.82 5.63 -5.86
CA ALA A 75 -10.22 5.73 -4.47
C ALA A 75 -9.42 6.76 -3.65
N VAL A 76 -8.27 7.24 -4.16
CA VAL A 76 -7.33 8.12 -3.45
C VAL A 76 -6.84 9.28 -4.31
#